data_AF-A0AAJ5BC85-F1
#
_entry.id   AF-A0AAJ5BC85-F1
#
_cell.length_a   1.000
_cell.length_b   1.000
_cell.length_c   1.000
_cell.angle_alpha   90.00
_cell.angle_beta   90.00
_cell.angle_gamma   90.00
#
_symmetry.space_group_name_H-M   'P 1'
#
loop_
_entity.id
_entity.type
_entity.pdbx_description
1 polymer ?
#
loop_
_entity_poly.entity_id
_entity_poly.type
_entity_poly.pdbx_seq_one_letter_code
_entity_poly.pdbx_strand_id
1 'polypeptide(L)'
;MGREPKNKERYHLKFIEQIVQEIENGASQNSVIREYSLNKSTLNRWVKKYASPEYHATRKNKVYSESLKRQVVHSITEHHMTAQEACIMYGVESIS
;
A
#
# COMPACT_ATOMS: atom_id res chain seq x y z
N MET A 1 2.40 35.55 0.94
CA MET A 1 1.49 34.95 1.94
C MET A 1 2.25 33.89 2.73
N GLY A 2 2.44 34.08 4.03
CA GLY A 2 3.10 33.11 4.90
C GLY A 2 2.22 31.88 5.13
N ARG A 3 2.79 30.68 4.98
CA ARG A 3 2.12 29.46 5.44
C ARG A 3 2.24 29.42 6.96
N GLU A 4 1.12 29.54 7.66
CA GLU A 4 1.11 29.36 9.11
C GLU A 4 1.63 27.96 9.48
N PRO A 5 2.49 27.82 10.50
CA PRO A 5 2.91 26.53 10.99
C PRO A 5 1.71 25.87 11.67
N LYS A 6 1.01 24.99 10.94
CA LYS A 6 -0.08 24.18 11.49
C LYS A 6 0.42 23.46 12.74
N ASN A 7 -0.23 23.76 13.86
CA ASN A 7 0.01 23.24 15.19
C ASN A 7 0.31 21.73 15.13
N LYS A 8 1.55 21.34 15.46
CA LYS A 8 1.96 19.94 15.55
C LYS A 8 1.53 19.42 16.91
N GLU A 9 0.22 19.31 17.15
CA GLU A 9 -0.24 18.49 18.26
C GLU A 9 0.25 17.07 17.99
N ARG A 10 1.26 16.67 18.75
CA ARG A 10 1.82 15.32 18.66
C ARG A 10 0.76 14.42 19.28
N TYR A 11 0.12 13.61 18.44
CA TYR A 11 -0.71 12.51 18.88
C TYR A 11 0.02 11.69 19.97
N HIS A 12 -0.70 11.35 21.03
CA HIS A 12 -0.17 10.47 22.07
C HIS A 12 0.21 9.12 21.49
N LEU A 13 1.33 8.55 21.95
CA LEU A 13 1.86 7.29 21.43
C LEU A 13 0.83 6.16 21.51
N LYS A 14 0.10 6.07 22.63
CA LYS A 14 -0.98 5.08 22.84
C LYS A 14 -2.08 5.14 21.76
N PHE A 15 -2.42 6.34 21.31
CA PHE A 15 -3.41 6.51 20.24
C PHE A 15 -2.88 5.98 18.91
N ILE A 16 -1.62 6.28 18.59
CA ILE A 16 -0.99 5.77 17.37
C ILE A 16 -0.93 4.23 17.38
N GLU A 17 -0.55 3.64 18.51
CA GLU A 17 -0.49 2.19 18.69
C GLU A 17 -1.87 1.54 18.52
N GLN A 18 -2.92 2.10 19.14
CA GLN A 18 -4.29 1.61 18.97
C GLN A 18 -4.72 1.60 17.50
N ILE A 19 -4.49 2.71 16.79
CA ILE A 19 -4.85 2.85 15.37
C ILE A 19 -4.11 1.84 14.50
N VAL A 20 -2.82 1.62 14.75
CA VAL A 20 -2.01 0.66 14.00
C VAL A 20 -2.45 -0.77 14.29
N GLN A 21 -2.76 -1.09 15.55
CA GLN A 21 -3.25 -2.41 15.94
C GLN A 21 -4.61 -2.72 15.31
N GLU A 22 -5.50 -1.74 15.19
CA GLU A 22 -6.79 -1.90 14.51
C GLU A 22 -6.60 -2.30 13.03
N ILE A 23 -5.61 -1.70 12.36
CA ILE A 23 -5.25 -2.02 10.98
C ILE A 23 -4.63 -3.41 10.86
N GLU A 24 -3.80 -3.81 11.82
CA GLU A 24 -3.21 -5.15 11.87
C GLU A 24 -4.27 -6.23 12.11
N ASN A 25 -5.30 -5.92 12.89
CA ASN A 25 -6.45 -6.79 13.11
C ASN A 25 -7.39 -6.89 11.90
N GLY A 26 -7.10 -6.18 10.81
CA GLY A 26 -7.82 -6.29 9.55
C GLY A 26 -8.66 -5.07 9.16
N ALA A 27 -8.65 -3.99 9.96
CA ALA A 27 -9.33 -2.76 9.57
C ALA A 27 -8.67 -2.15 8.32
N SER A 28 -9.50 -1.64 7.41
CA SER A 28 -8.99 -0.94 6.23
C SER A 28 -8.43 0.43 6.61
N GLN A 29 -7.34 0.86 5.99
CA GLN A 29 -6.82 2.21 6.23
C GLN A 29 -7.84 3.30 5.87
N ASN A 30 -8.70 3.05 4.88
CA ASN A 30 -9.74 3.98 4.47
C ASN A 30 -10.87 4.11 5.52
N SER A 31 -11.24 3.02 6.19
CA SER A 31 -12.24 3.08 7.28
C SER A 31 -11.69 3.86 8.46
N VAL A 32 -10.46 3.55 8.88
CA VAL A 32 -9.76 4.26 9.97
C VAL A 32 -9.60 5.76 9.68
N ILE A 33 -9.25 6.12 8.44
CA ILE A 33 -9.16 7.52 8.00
C ILE A 33 -10.49 8.25 8.20
N ARG A 34 -11.61 7.61 7.84
CA ARG A 34 -12.95 8.21 7.94
C ARG A 34 -13.40 8.32 9.39
N GLU A 35 -13.20 7.26 10.17
CA GLU A 35 -13.62 7.18 11.56
C GLU A 35 -12.89 8.19 12.45
N TYR A 36 -11.58 8.28 12.32
CA TYR A 36 -10.75 9.16 13.14
C TYR A 36 -10.44 10.50 12.47
N SER A 37 -11.04 10.80 11.31
CA SER A 37 -10.80 12.01 10.51
C SER A 37 -9.31 12.30 10.28
N LEU A 38 -8.52 11.25 10.04
CA LEU A 38 -7.07 11.34 9.89
C LEU A 38 -6.67 11.64 8.44
N ASN A 39 -5.56 12.35 8.27
CA ASN A 39 -4.96 12.47 6.95
C ASN A 39 -4.31 11.14 6.54
N LYS A 40 -4.55 10.68 5.30
CA LYS A 40 -3.94 9.50 4.70
C LYS A 40 -2.41 9.47 4.86
N SER A 41 -1.75 10.61 4.65
CA SER A 41 -0.29 10.72 4.77
C SER A 41 0.19 10.49 6.21
N THR A 42 -0.59 10.92 7.19
CA THR A 42 -0.30 10.69 8.62
C THR A 42 -0.41 9.21 8.94
N LEU A 43 -1.50 8.56 8.54
CA LEU A 43 -1.73 7.14 8.79
C LEU A 43 -0.67 6.27 8.12
N ASN A 44 -0.33 6.56 6.86
CA ASN A 44 0.73 5.87 6.13
C ASN A 44 2.08 5.96 6.85
N ARG A 45 2.39 7.13 7.43
CA ARG A 45 3.62 7.31 8.21
C ARG A 45 3.60 6.49 9.50
N TRP A 46 2.45 6.38 10.16
CA TRP A 46 2.32 5.56 11.37
C TRP A 46 2.45 4.09 11.09
N VAL A 47 1.70 3.58 10.11
CA VAL A 47 1.78 2.18 9.69
C VAL A 47 3.22 1.83 9.30
N LYS A 48 3.91 2.68 8.51
CA LYS A 48 5.31 2.44 8.14
C LYS A 48 6.28 2.39 9.33
N LYS A 49 5.97 3.09 10.44
CA LYS A 49 6.89 3.26 11.57
C LYS A 49 6.59 2.30 12.72
N TYR A 50 5.32 2.01 12.97
CA TYR A 50 4.85 1.33 14.17
C TYR A 50 4.16 -0.01 13.86
N ALA A 51 3.87 -0.33 12.60
CA ALA A 51 3.31 -1.64 12.29
C ALA A 51 4.36 -2.74 12.41
N SER A 52 3.88 -3.94 12.70
CA SER A 52 4.68 -5.13 12.89
C SER A 52 5.40 -5.57 11.60
N PRO A 53 6.58 -6.19 11.71
CA PRO A 53 7.25 -6.79 10.57
C PRO A 53 6.38 -7.80 9.82
N GLU A 54 5.53 -8.54 10.55
CA GLU A 54 4.56 -9.50 10.03
C GLU A 54 3.53 -8.80 9.13
N TYR A 55 2.99 -7.67 9.58
CA TYR A 55 2.10 -6.85 8.77
C TYR A 55 2.76 -6.38 7.47
N HIS A 56 4.04 -5.98 7.53
CA HIS A 56 4.78 -5.60 6.34
C HIS A 56 5.13 -6.78 5.42
N ALA A 57 5.33 -7.97 5.98
CA ALA A 57 5.68 -9.16 5.21
C ALA A 57 4.51 -9.65 4.33
N THR A 58 3.27 -9.52 4.82
CA THR A 58 2.06 -9.88 4.05
C THR A 58 1.78 -8.92 2.89
N ARG A 59 2.30 -7.68 2.96
CA ARG A 59 2.08 -6.61 1.98
C ARG A 59 3.28 -6.32 1.08
N LYS A 60 4.21 -7.27 0.95
CA LYS A 60 5.37 -7.08 0.08
C LYS A 60 4.91 -6.84 -1.37
N ASN A 61 5.55 -5.86 -2.01
CA ASN A 61 5.43 -5.71 -3.46
C ASN A 61 5.76 -7.04 -4.13
N LYS A 62 4.91 -7.49 -5.04
CA LYS A 62 5.23 -8.66 -5.86
C LYS A 62 6.49 -8.34 -6.67
N VAL A 63 7.56 -9.06 -6.40
CA VAL A 63 8.81 -8.95 -7.16
C VAL A 63 8.76 -10.02 -8.25
N TYR A 64 8.54 -9.58 -9.49
CA TYR A 64 8.62 -10.45 -10.65
C TYR A 64 10.06 -10.57 -11.13
N SER A 65 10.48 -11.78 -11.51
CA SER A 65 11.81 -12.04 -12.08
C SER A 65 11.97 -11.28 -13.40
N GLU A 66 13.22 -11.00 -13.79
CA GLU A 66 13.52 -10.34 -15.06
C GLU A 66 13.07 -11.16 -16.27
N SER A 67 13.19 -12.49 -16.19
CA SER A 67 12.72 -13.41 -17.24
C SER A 67 11.21 -13.31 -17.43
N LEU A 68 10.44 -13.30 -16.34
CA LEU A 68 8.99 -13.19 -16.38
C LEU A 68 8.54 -11.86 -16.99
N LYS A 69 9.19 -10.75 -16.60
CA LYS A 69 8.93 -9.43 -17.19
C LYS A 69 9.18 -9.42 -18.69
N ARG A 70 10.27 -10.03 -19.16
CA ARG A 70 10.61 -10.12 -20.59
C ARG A 70 9.60 -10.97 -21.35
N GLN A 71 9.14 -12.08 -20.78
CA GLN A 71 8.13 -12.94 -21.38
C GLN A 71 6.79 -12.20 -21.55
N VAL A 72 6.34 -11.48 -20.52
CA VAL A 72 5.10 -10.67 -20.59
C VAL A 72 5.20 -9.63 -21.72
N VAL A 73 6.32 -8.89 -21.80
CA VAL A 73 6.52 -7.88 -22.85
C VAL A 73 6.59 -8.50 -24.24
N HIS A 74 7.28 -9.63 -24.38
CA HIS A 74 7.38 -10.35 -25.64
C HIS A 74 6.01 -10.82 -26.15
N SER A 75 5.16 -11.34 -25.27
CA SER A 75 3.82 -11.81 -25.65
C SER A 75 2.86 -10.68 -26.04
N ILE A 76 3.01 -9.50 -25.46
CA ILE A 76 2.25 -8.32 -25.88
C ILE A 76 2.70 -7.85 -27.27
N THR A 77 4.01 -7.92 -27.55
CA THR A 77 4.59 -7.37 -28.79
C THR A 77 4.47 -8.32 -29.98
N GLU A 78 4.75 -9.61 -29.80
CA GLU A 78 4.78 -10.61 -30.87
C GLU A 78 3.47 -11.39 -31.01
N HIS A 79 2.80 -11.71 -29.90
CA HIS A 79 1.57 -12.50 -29.92
C HIS A 79 0.30 -11.65 -29.99
N HIS A 80 0.43 -10.33 -30.17
CA HIS A 80 -0.69 -9.36 -30.19
C HIS A 80 -1.63 -9.50 -28.98
N MET A 81 -1.11 -9.92 -27.81
CA MET A 81 -1.89 -10.00 -26.60
C MET A 81 -2.13 -8.61 -26.00
N THR A 82 -3.31 -8.39 -25.44
CA THR A 82 -3.55 -7.23 -24.59
C THR A 82 -2.81 -7.38 -23.26
N ALA A 83 -2.53 -6.26 -22.60
CA ALA A 83 -1.88 -6.28 -21.28
C ALA A 83 -2.70 -7.08 -20.24
N GLN A 84 -4.03 -7.06 -20.35
CA GLN A 84 -4.91 -7.82 -19.47
C GLN A 84 -4.80 -9.33 -19.70
N GLU A 85 -4.79 -9.77 -20.96
CA GLU A 85 -4.62 -11.19 -21.30
C GLU A 85 -3.24 -11.71 -20.88
N ALA A 86 -2.19 -10.92 -21.09
CA ALA A 86 -0.85 -11.26 -20.63
C ALA A 86 -0.81 -11.38 -19.09
N CYS A 87 -1.45 -10.47 -18.35
CA CYS A 87 -1.53 -10.55 -16.89
C CYS A 87 -2.23 -11.84 -16.42
N ILE A 88 -3.33 -12.23 -17.06
CA ILE A 88 -4.05 -13.48 -16.76
C ILE A 88 -3.16 -14.68 -17.07
N MET A 89 -2.53 -14.71 -18.24
CA MET A 89 -1.69 -15.83 -18.70
C MET A 89 -0.48 -16.07 -17.80
N TYR A 90 0.18 -15.00 -17.34
CA TYR A 90 1.39 -15.08 -16.53
C TYR A 90 1.13 -14.97 -15.02
N GLY A 91 -0.13 -14.93 -14.58
CA GLY A 91 -0.50 -14.82 -13.16
C GLY A 91 -0.01 -13.51 -12.52
N VAL A 92 0.18 -12.46 -13.32
CA VAL A 92 0.56 -11.13 -12.86
C VAL A 92 -0.70 -10.44 -12.41
N GLU A 93 -0.86 -10.27 -11.09
CA GLU A 93 -1.98 -9.51 -10.55
C GLU A 93 -1.88 -8.05 -11.00
N SER A 94 -2.91 -7.59 -11.72
CA SER A 94 -3.08 -6.18 -11.98
C SER A 94 -3.41 -5.48 -10.67
N ILE A 95 -2.68 -4.43 -10.33
CA ILE A 95 -3.08 -3.53 -9.25
C ILE A 95 -4.31 -2.78 -9.77
N SER A 96 -5.50 -3.22 -9.35
CA SER A 96 -6.75 -2.46 -9.48
C SER A 96 -6.83 -1.33 -8.47
#